data_AF-A0A498K1R0-F1
#
_entry.id   AF-A0A498K1R0-F1
#
_cell.length_a   1.000
_cell.length_b   1.000
_cell.length_c   1.000
_cell.angle_alpha   90.00
_cell.angle_beta   90.00
_cell.angle_gamma   90.00
#
_symmetry.space_group_name_H-M   'P 1'
#
loop_
_entity.id
_entity.type
_entity.pdbx_description
1 polymer ?
#
loop_
_entity_poly.entity_id
_entity_poly.type
_entity_poly.pdbx_seq_one_letter_code
_entity_poly.pdbx_strand_id
1 'polypeptide(L)'
;MAWASDRLILYCPRSCCDCAKGLIHASAKKMLLKALLVVSLLFPFCTSIDTIEMDQHVKDGDLLVSKENIFALGFFSPRNSSSRYVGIWYAQKDEKDQKAVVWVANRNDPINDTSGVLTHKSGIKD
;
A
#
# COMPACT_ATOMS: atom_id res chain seq x y z
N MET A 1 51.46 -2.84 -18.84
CA MET A 1 52.73 -3.56 -19.03
C MET A 1 52.86 -4.49 -17.85
N ALA A 2 52.92 -5.80 -18.09
CA ALA A 2 53.28 -6.80 -17.07
C ALA A 2 54.68 -6.43 -16.49
N TRP A 3 55.11 -6.89 -15.34
CA TRP A 3 55.67 -8.23 -15.14
C TRP A 3 55.60 -8.60 -13.65
N ALA A 4 55.22 -9.85 -13.39
CA ALA A 4 55.48 -10.54 -12.15
C ALA A 4 56.89 -11.16 -12.18
N SER A 5 57.51 -11.33 -11.01
CA SER A 5 58.62 -12.28 -10.78
C SER A 5 58.47 -12.75 -9.33
N ASP A 6 57.93 -13.98 -9.15
CA ASP A 6 58.64 -15.20 -8.70
C ASP A 6 59.07 -15.14 -7.23
N ARG A 7 58.83 -16.12 -6.33
CA ARG A 7 58.30 -17.48 -6.43
C ARG A 7 58.14 -18.00 -4.98
N LEU A 8 57.08 -18.74 -4.66
CA LEU A 8 57.19 -19.86 -3.71
C LEU A 8 56.11 -20.91 -4.02
N ILE A 9 56.54 -22.16 -3.86
CA ILE A 9 56.23 -23.31 -4.72
C ILE A 9 54.92 -24.01 -4.37
N LEU A 10 54.27 -24.53 -5.42
CA LEU A 10 53.13 -25.47 -5.42
C LEU A 10 53.53 -26.86 -4.90
N TYR A 11 52.67 -27.48 -4.09
CA TYR A 11 52.20 -28.85 -4.35
C TYR A 11 50.91 -29.15 -3.55
N CYS A 12 49.78 -29.33 -4.23
CA CYS A 12 48.61 -30.05 -3.71
C CYS A 12 48.06 -30.96 -4.82
N PRO A 13 48.02 -32.29 -4.61
CA PRO A 13 47.64 -33.26 -5.63
C PRO A 13 46.12 -33.38 -5.80
N ARG A 14 45.64 -33.18 -7.04
CA ARG A 14 44.36 -33.62 -7.62
C ARG A 14 43.19 -33.83 -6.65
N SER A 15 42.60 -32.74 -6.15
CA SER A 15 41.14 -32.52 -5.95
C SER A 15 40.95 -31.17 -5.23
N CYS A 16 40.00 -30.34 -5.70
CA CYS A 16 39.73 -28.95 -5.29
C CYS A 16 40.83 -27.93 -5.74
N CYS A 17 40.56 -26.83 -6.43
CA CYS A 17 39.35 -26.04 -6.61
C CYS A 17 39.31 -25.51 -8.04
N ASP A 18 38.27 -25.85 -8.81
CA ASP A 18 37.80 -24.92 -9.84
C ASP A 18 37.13 -23.74 -9.13
N CYS A 19 37.77 -22.57 -9.22
CA CYS A 19 37.19 -21.31 -8.81
C CYS A 19 36.34 -20.77 -9.97
N ALA A 20 35.09 -21.24 -10.07
CA ALA A 20 34.12 -20.67 -10.99
C ALA A 20 33.45 -19.45 -10.34
N LYS A 21 33.94 -18.24 -10.68
CA LYS A 21 33.15 -17.02 -10.49
C LYS A 21 32.13 -16.91 -11.63
N GLY A 22 30.86 -16.99 -11.22
CA GLY A 22 29.74 -16.41 -11.93
C GLY A 22 28.97 -17.39 -12.81
N LEU A 23 27.80 -17.80 -12.35
CA LEU A 23 26.55 -17.72 -13.14
C LEU A 23 25.34 -17.99 -12.23
N ILE A 24 24.99 -17.04 -11.36
CA ILE A 24 23.61 -16.92 -10.84
C ILE A 24 22.69 -16.43 -11.97
N HIS A 25 22.60 -17.20 -13.06
CA HIS A 25 21.77 -16.87 -14.21
C HIS A 25 20.60 -17.88 -14.31
N ALA A 26 19.41 -17.32 -14.54
CA ALA A 26 18.09 -17.97 -14.66
C ALA A 26 17.42 -18.50 -13.38
N SER A 27 18.08 -19.27 -12.50
CA SER A 27 17.37 -19.92 -11.38
C SER A 27 16.92 -18.94 -10.28
N ALA A 28 17.85 -18.12 -9.77
CA ALA A 28 17.54 -17.12 -8.76
C ALA A 28 16.56 -16.05 -9.26
N LYS A 29 16.63 -15.66 -10.54
CA LYS A 29 15.70 -14.70 -11.15
C LYS A 29 14.28 -15.26 -11.24
N LYS A 30 14.11 -16.55 -11.58
CA LYS A 30 12.81 -17.23 -11.58
C LYS A 30 12.24 -17.38 -10.17
N MET A 31 13.09 -17.67 -9.19
CA MET A 31 12.69 -17.74 -7.77
C MET A 31 12.27 -16.37 -7.24
N LEU A 32 13.01 -15.31 -7.59
CA LEU A 32 12.68 -13.94 -7.23
C LEU A 32 11.36 -13.48 -7.88
N LEU A 33 11.12 -13.81 -9.16
CA LEU A 33 9.86 -13.48 -9.84
C LEU A 33 8.67 -14.16 -9.18
N LYS A 34 8.80 -15.46 -8.86
CA LYS A 34 7.76 -16.22 -8.17
C LYS A 34 7.49 -15.66 -6.78
N ALA A 35 8.53 -15.31 -6.03
CA ALA A 35 8.39 -14.68 -4.72
C ALA A 35 7.69 -13.31 -4.82
N LEU A 36 8.07 -12.47 -5.79
CA LEU A 36 7.43 -11.17 -6.03
C LEU A 36 5.96 -11.32 -6.42
N LEU A 37 5.63 -12.31 -7.25
CA LEU A 37 4.26 -12.63 -7.64
C LEU A 37 3.43 -13.07 -6.42
N VAL A 38 3.97 -13.94 -5.57
CA VAL A 38 3.33 -14.38 -4.33
C VAL A 38 3.13 -13.20 -3.38
N VAL A 39 4.13 -12.33 -3.20
CA VAL A 39 4.01 -11.12 -2.36
C VAL A 39 2.94 -10.18 -2.90
N SER A 40 2.88 -9.94 -4.22
CA SER A 40 1.86 -9.10 -4.85
C SER A 40 0.43 -9.64 -4.62
N LEU A 41 0.26 -10.97 -4.67
CA LEU A 41 -1.02 -11.62 -4.40
C LEU A 41 -1.42 -11.56 -2.91
N LEU A 42 -0.45 -11.48 -2.00
CA LEU A 42 -0.68 -11.36 -0.57
C LEU A 42 -0.94 -9.91 -0.12
N PHE A 43 -0.52 -8.92 -0.91
CA PHE A 43 -0.68 -7.50 -0.62
C PHE A 43 -1.33 -6.79 -1.80
N PRO A 44 -2.67 -6.77 -1.90
CA PRO A 44 -3.35 -6.00 -2.93
C PRO A 44 -2.93 -4.52 -2.83
N PHE A 45 -2.53 -3.94 -3.96
CA PHE A 45 -2.21 -2.53 -4.05
C PHE A 45 -3.47 -1.71 -3.72
N CYS A 46 -3.40 -0.87 -2.68
CA CYS A 46 -4.45 0.07 -2.36
C CYS A 46 -4.17 1.39 -3.08
N THR A 47 -4.99 1.74 -4.07
CA THR A 47 -4.96 3.07 -4.70
C THR A 47 -5.85 3.99 -3.89
N SER A 48 -5.30 5.09 -3.38
CA SER A 48 -6.13 6.16 -2.82
C SER A 48 -6.41 7.21 -3.89
N ILE A 49 -7.63 7.71 -3.89
CA ILE A 49 -8.10 8.77 -4.77
C ILE A 49 -8.13 10.05 -3.93
N ASP A 50 -7.78 11.21 -4.50
CA ASP A 50 -7.81 12.50 -3.79
C ASP A 50 -8.89 13.45 -4.32
N THR A 51 -9.54 13.08 -5.44
CA THR A 51 -10.54 13.88 -6.15
C THR A 51 -11.80 13.06 -6.41
N ILE A 52 -12.98 13.62 -6.14
CA ILE A 52 -14.27 13.03 -6.51
C ILE A 52 -14.74 13.69 -7.81
N GLU A 53 -14.70 12.96 -8.91
CA GLU A 53 -15.24 13.44 -10.18
C GLU A 53 -16.78 13.42 -10.19
N MET A 54 -17.39 14.07 -11.18
CA MET A 54 -18.85 14.00 -11.37
C MET A 54 -19.30 12.55 -11.55
N ASP A 55 -20.43 12.19 -10.94
CA ASP A 55 -21.02 10.85 -10.95
C ASP A 55 -20.16 9.75 -10.30
N GLN A 56 -18.97 10.10 -9.81
CA GLN A 56 -18.18 9.22 -8.98
C GLN A 56 -18.81 9.12 -7.59
N HIS A 57 -18.70 7.92 -7.02
CA HIS A 57 -19.20 7.63 -5.70
C HIS A 57 -18.12 7.02 -4.81
N VAL A 58 -18.20 7.35 -3.53
CA VAL A 58 -17.38 6.78 -2.46
C VAL A 58 -18.33 5.95 -1.60
N LYS A 59 -18.03 4.65 -1.48
CA LYS A 59 -18.81 3.73 -0.66
C LYS A 59 -18.17 3.57 0.71
N ASP A 60 -18.92 2.96 1.62
CA ASP A 60 -18.34 2.48 2.86
C ASP A 60 -17.18 1.50 2.60
N GLY A 61 -16.04 1.73 3.25
CA GLY A 61 -14.78 1.03 3.02
C GLY A 61 -13.81 1.79 2.12
N ASP A 62 -14.29 2.68 1.25
CA ASP A 62 -13.45 3.53 0.42
C ASP A 62 -12.86 4.70 1.23
N LEU A 63 -11.67 5.15 0.83
CA LEU A 63 -10.98 6.25 1.46
C LEU A 63 -10.38 7.21 0.44
N LEU A 64 -10.75 8.48 0.57
CA LEU A 64 -10.10 9.57 -0.14
C LEU A 64 -9.02 10.15 0.74
N VAL A 65 -7.78 10.17 0.26
CA VAL A 65 -6.66 10.71 1.00
C VAL A 65 -6.10 11.89 0.23
N SER A 66 -5.94 13.02 0.91
CA SER A 66 -5.31 14.20 0.33
C SER A 66 -3.92 13.87 -0.23
N LYS A 67 -3.50 14.56 -1.29
CA LYS A 67 -2.20 14.36 -1.95
C LYS A 67 -1.00 14.35 -0.99
N GLU A 68 -1.02 15.16 0.06
CA GLU A 68 0.04 15.23 1.07
C GLU A 68 -0.10 14.23 2.22
N ASN A 69 -1.13 13.37 2.16
CA ASN A 69 -1.41 12.36 3.18
C ASN A 69 -1.62 12.97 4.58
N ILE A 70 -2.18 14.18 4.63
CA ILE A 70 -2.47 14.92 5.88
C ILE A 70 -3.91 14.63 6.33
N PHE A 71 -4.86 14.71 5.40
CA PHE A 71 -6.28 14.48 5.64
C PHE A 71 -6.78 13.26 4.88
N ALA A 72 -7.75 12.59 5.48
CA ALA A 72 -8.52 11.55 4.83
C ALA A 72 -10.03 11.78 5.04
N LEU A 73 -10.82 11.44 4.02
CA LEU A 73 -12.27 11.53 3.98
C LEU A 73 -12.85 10.15 3.70
N GLY A 74 -13.85 9.75 4.48
CA GLY A 74 -14.58 8.51 4.23
C GLY A 74 -15.59 8.18 5.33
N PHE A 75 -16.05 6.93 5.31
CA PHE A 75 -16.98 6.41 6.32
C PHE A 75 -16.24 5.92 7.57
N PHE A 76 -16.84 6.11 8.74
CA PHE A 76 -16.32 5.58 10.00
C PHE A 76 -17.42 5.32 11.03
N SER A 77 -17.08 4.51 12.03
CA SER A 77 -17.89 4.26 13.21
C SER A 77 -17.17 4.79 14.46
N PRO A 78 -17.86 5.48 15.37
CA PRO A 78 -17.35 5.76 16.70
C PRO A 78 -17.11 4.47 17.49
N ARG A 79 -16.19 4.49 18.47
CA ARG A 79 -15.72 3.32 19.22
C ARG A 79 -16.82 2.40 19.78
N ASN A 80 -17.97 2.95 20.17
CA ASN A 80 -19.05 2.23 20.84
C ASN A 80 -20.38 2.28 20.08
N SER A 81 -20.35 2.50 18.77
CA SER A 81 -21.58 2.51 17.96
C SER A 81 -21.33 1.91 16.58
N SER A 82 -22.30 1.15 16.07
CA SER A 82 -22.32 0.69 14.67
C SER A 82 -22.77 1.76 13.69
N SER A 83 -23.32 2.88 14.18
CA SER A 83 -23.71 4.01 13.35
C SER A 83 -22.55 4.50 12.49
N ARG A 84 -22.85 4.77 11.22
CA ARG A 84 -21.89 5.21 10.22
C ARG A 84 -22.00 6.71 9.97
N TYR A 85 -20.83 7.34 9.91
CA TYR A 85 -20.67 8.76 9.68
C TYR A 85 -19.68 8.99 8.54
N VAL A 86 -19.90 10.05 7.77
CA VAL A 86 -18.95 10.60 6.81
C VAL A 86 -18.18 11.71 7.51
N GLY A 87 -16.87 11.66 7.48
CA GLY A 87 -16.05 12.68 8.12
C GLY A 87 -14.67 12.83 7.52
N ILE A 88 -13.99 13.89 7.95
CA ILE A 88 -12.60 14.18 7.62
C ILE A 88 -11.79 14.00 8.90
N TRP A 89 -10.65 13.34 8.81
CA TRP A 89 -9.71 13.15 9.92
C TRP A 89 -8.26 13.25 9.46
N TYR A 90 -7.33 13.38 10.40
CA TYR A 90 -5.90 13.33 10.09
C TYR A 90 -5.50 11.91 9.66
N ALA A 91 -4.87 11.78 8.50
CA ALA A 91 -4.48 10.49 7.91
C ALA A 91 -3.28 9.85 8.62
N GLN A 92 -2.44 10.66 9.27
CA GLN A 92 -1.32 10.16 10.07
C GLN A 92 -1.88 9.42 11.29
N LYS A 93 -1.52 8.14 11.40
CA LYS A 93 -1.95 7.25 12.48
C LYS A 93 -1.36 7.74 13.79
N ASP A 94 -2.20 8.34 14.63
CA ASP A 94 -1.98 8.20 16.07
C ASP A 94 -2.31 6.74 16.42
N GLU A 95 -1.40 6.07 17.12
CA GLU A 95 -1.43 4.64 17.49
C GLU A 95 -2.65 4.22 18.33
N LYS A 96 -3.57 5.15 18.60
CA LYS A 96 -4.83 4.91 19.29
C LYS A 96 -5.88 4.83 18.20
N ASP A 97 -6.65 3.74 18.13
CA ASP A 97 -7.72 3.41 17.16
C ASP A 97 -8.86 4.45 17.03
N GLN A 98 -8.64 5.70 17.44
CA GLN A 98 -9.53 6.83 17.31
C GLN A 98 -9.01 7.76 16.22
N LYS A 99 -9.73 7.78 15.10
CA LYS A 99 -9.56 8.79 14.07
C LYS A 99 -9.70 10.17 14.72
N ALA A 100 -8.71 11.05 14.55
CA ALA A 100 -8.79 12.44 14.97
C ALA A 100 -9.70 13.21 14.01
N VAL A 101 -11.02 13.05 14.19
CA VAL A 101 -12.06 13.61 13.32
C VAL A 101 -12.13 15.12 13.48
N VAL A 102 -11.84 15.85 12.41
CA VAL A 102 -11.91 17.31 12.35
C VAL A 102 -13.27 17.81 11.86
N TRP A 103 -14.00 16.99 11.11
CA TRP A 103 -15.32 17.34 10.58
C TRP A 103 -16.20 16.11 10.35
N VAL A 104 -17.52 16.26 10.50
CA VAL A 104 -18.53 15.21 10.30
C VAL A 104 -19.70 15.79 9.51
N ALA A 105 -20.02 15.18 8.37
CA ALA A 105 -21.08 15.64 7.47
C ALA A 105 -22.47 15.40 8.06
N ASN A 106 -22.75 14.14 8.41
CA ASN A 106 -24.06 13.66 8.82
C ASN A 106 -24.17 13.53 10.34
N ARG A 107 -23.71 14.54 11.08
CA ARG A 107 -23.61 14.49 12.55
C ARG A 107 -24.95 14.19 13.24
N ASN A 108 -26.05 14.71 12.69
CA ASN A 108 -27.39 14.58 13.27
C ASN A 108 -28.22 13.44 12.65
N ASP A 109 -27.73 12.85 11.55
CA ASP A 109 -28.44 11.83 10.78
C ASP A 109 -27.49 10.68 10.42
N PRO A 110 -27.11 9.86 11.43
CA PRO A 110 -26.24 8.71 11.21
C PRO A 110 -26.90 7.64 10.34
N ILE A 111 -26.07 6.94 9.57
CA ILE A 111 -26.53 5.79 8.78
C ILE A 111 -26.44 4.54 9.67
N ASN A 112 -27.47 3.69 9.64
CA ASN A 112 -27.56 2.53 10.55
C ASN A 112 -26.76 1.31 10.09
N ASP A 113 -26.27 1.32 8.85
CA ASP A 113 -25.54 0.23 8.21
C ASP A 113 -24.43 0.76 7.28
N THR A 114 -23.77 -0.14 6.55
CA THR A 114 -22.70 0.19 5.60
C THR A 114 -23.21 0.45 4.18
N SER A 115 -24.49 0.82 4.00
CA SER A 115 -25.07 1.12 2.69
C SER A 115 -24.76 2.54 2.20
N GLY A 116 -24.07 3.34 3.01
CA GLY A 116 -23.77 4.74 2.73
C GLY A 116 -22.98 4.94 1.43
N VAL A 117 -23.43 5.92 0.65
CA VAL A 117 -22.78 6.35 -0.59
C VAL A 117 -22.68 7.87 -0.61
N LEU A 118 -21.46 8.39 -0.77
CA LEU A 118 -21.22 9.81 -1.05
C LEU A 118 -21.06 9.98 -2.55
N THR A 119 -21.87 10.83 -3.17
CA THR A 119 -21.84 11.08 -4.62
C THR A 119 -21.78 12.57 -4.91
N HIS A 120 -20.96 12.96 -5.88
CA HIS A 120 -20.99 14.29 -6.44
C HIS A 120 -21.96 14.32 -7.63
N LYS A 121 -23.17 14.83 -7.41
CA LYS A 121 -24.21 14.91 -8.44
C LYS A 121 -24.19 16.28 -9.12
N SER A 122 -24.33 16.28 -10.45
CA SER A 122 -24.65 17.50 -11.20
C SER A 122 -26.05 17.99 -10.83
N GLY A 123 -26.24 19.31 -10.73
CA GLY A 123 -27.48 19.96 -10.28
C GLY A 123 -28.65 19.92 -11.26
N ILE A 124 -28.72 18.94 -12.16
CA ILE A 124 -29.89 18.74 -13.02
C ILE A 124 -30.96 18.11 -12.13
N LYS A 125 -31.87 18.96 -11.65
CA LYS A 125 -33.11 18.54 -11.02
C LYS A 125 -34.08 18.17 -12.14
N ASP A 126 -34.41 16.90 -12.24
CA ASP A 126 -35.61 16.45 -12.95
C ASP A 126 -36.86 16.90 -12.17
#